data_AF-A0A3N4NDX3-F1
#
_entry.id   AF-A0A3N4NDX3-F1
#
_cell.length_a   1.000
_cell.length_b   1.000
_cell.length_c   1.000
_cell.angle_alpha   90.00
_cell.angle_beta   90.00
_cell.angle_gamma   90.00
#
_symmetry.space_group_name_H-M   'P 1'
#
loop_
_entity.id
_entity.type
_entity.pdbx_description
1 polymer ?
#
loop_
_entity_poly.entity_id
_entity_poly.type
_entity_poly.pdbx_seq_one_letter_code
_entity_poly.pdbx_strand_id
1 'polypeptide(L)'
;GAGAAAGKNAVENNALGAPDEKKRQDAKWSLPYLEGEKKQQAEKLIIDLNAKDKAFDMALDSACKNLSSEACHGMRQELAAMGRSYDEKLDGQYIGNMGTVYKEGKDQVDALMWQYASADAKAARDANVNRIAENWGVSKETAATLYDGMAVVHTTAAIGGAVYGMKGTGASGENAGSIKNVNPGYPEPGRTHNCVNCSVATDATLAGNPASALPVNHKNGIPLAVLESQYGTKFKYISSSESITQQMTSAGSGSRGIVFGSYGPGQPGHVFNVVNQNGTVRFLDGQTGKPADLSQFKSFQLLRTN
;
A
#
# COMPACT_ATOMS: atom_id res chain seq x y z
N GLY A 1 -14.50 -46.39 -7.05
CA GLY A 1 -15.09 -45.13 -7.52
C GLY A 1 -14.67 -44.02 -6.58
N ALA A 2 -14.34 -42.88 -7.15
CA ALA A 2 -13.65 -41.72 -6.58
C ALA A 2 -14.12 -41.24 -5.19
N GLY A 3 -13.17 -40.68 -4.42
CA GLY A 3 -13.52 -39.84 -3.28
C GLY A 3 -12.38 -39.58 -2.28
N ALA A 4 -11.27 -38.96 -2.71
CA ALA A 4 -10.37 -38.23 -1.80
C ALA A 4 -9.40 -37.35 -2.61
N ALA A 5 -9.89 -36.21 -3.08
CA ALA A 5 -9.03 -35.12 -3.52
C ALA A 5 -9.46 -33.86 -2.78
N ALA A 6 -8.97 -33.71 -1.54
CA ALA A 6 -9.03 -32.46 -0.80
C ALA A 6 -7.82 -32.41 0.14
N GLY A 7 -7.10 -31.30 0.11
CA GLY A 7 -5.97 -31.04 1.01
C GLY A 7 -4.63 -30.88 0.31
N LYS A 8 -4.55 -30.10 -0.78
CA LYS A 8 -3.28 -29.48 -1.14
C LYS A 8 -3.00 -28.39 -0.10
N ASN A 9 -2.08 -28.67 0.82
CA ASN A 9 -1.30 -27.75 1.65
C ASN A 9 -1.98 -26.39 1.91
N ALA A 10 -2.97 -26.36 2.80
CA ALA A 10 -3.23 -25.13 3.52
C ALA A 10 -1.96 -24.88 4.36
N VAL A 11 -1.15 -23.93 3.93
CA VAL A 11 -0.20 -23.28 4.84
C VAL A 11 -1.05 -22.83 6.01
N GLU A 12 -0.79 -23.34 7.22
CA GLU A 12 -1.49 -22.84 8.41
C GLU A 12 -1.11 -21.36 8.53
N ASN A 13 -2.03 -20.49 8.11
CA ASN A 13 -1.85 -19.06 8.06
C ASN A 13 -2.24 -18.51 9.42
N ASN A 14 -1.39 -18.83 10.39
CA ASN A 14 -1.54 -18.57 11.80
C ASN A 14 -1.21 -17.09 12.11
N ALA A 15 -1.96 -16.37 12.95
CA ALA A 15 -1.62 -15.01 13.40
C ALA A 15 -1.75 -14.82 14.92
N LEU A 16 -0.65 -14.38 15.53
CA LEU A 16 -0.61 -13.83 16.88
C LEU A 16 -0.04 -12.41 16.86
N GLY A 17 -0.53 -11.54 17.74
CA GLY A 17 0.10 -10.25 17.99
C GLY A 17 1.47 -10.41 18.66
N ALA A 18 2.36 -9.45 18.46
CA ALA A 18 3.75 -9.49 18.92
C ALA A 18 3.92 -9.76 20.43
N PRO A 19 3.08 -9.24 21.36
CA PRO A 19 3.21 -9.57 22.78
C PRO A 19 2.99 -11.04 23.10
N ASP A 20 2.05 -11.69 22.41
CA ASP A 20 1.74 -13.10 22.62
C ASP A 20 2.72 -14.00 21.85
N GLU A 21 3.15 -13.60 20.65
CA GLU A 21 4.24 -14.28 19.96
C GLU A 21 5.54 -14.25 20.75
N LYS A 22 5.86 -13.12 21.38
CA LYS A 22 6.99 -13.00 22.29
C LYS A 22 6.92 -14.03 23.41
N LYS A 23 5.79 -14.12 24.12
CA LYS A 23 5.60 -15.13 25.17
C LYS A 23 5.76 -16.55 24.63
N ARG A 24 5.19 -16.84 23.46
CA ARG A 24 5.28 -18.15 22.81
C ARG A 24 6.72 -18.51 22.49
N GLN A 25 7.48 -17.61 21.85
CA GLN A 25 8.84 -17.90 21.46
C GLN A 25 9.82 -17.90 22.63
N ASP A 26 9.67 -16.99 23.58
CA ASP A 26 10.49 -17.00 24.80
C ASP A 26 10.28 -18.32 25.57
N ALA A 27 9.05 -18.85 25.62
CA ALA A 27 8.75 -20.16 26.20
C ALA A 27 9.38 -21.31 25.39
N LYS A 28 9.31 -21.27 24.06
CA LYS A 28 9.93 -22.27 23.17
C LYS A 28 11.46 -22.29 23.31
N TRP A 29 12.10 -21.12 23.39
CA TRP A 29 13.56 -21.01 23.55
C TRP A 29 14.03 -21.41 24.94
N SER A 30 13.21 -21.19 25.98
CA SER A 30 13.55 -21.58 27.35
C SER A 30 13.26 -23.05 27.67
N LEU A 31 12.35 -23.71 26.94
CA LEU A 31 11.95 -25.12 27.15
C LEU A 31 13.11 -26.10 27.40
N PRO A 32 14.23 -26.07 26.64
CA PRO A 32 15.37 -26.98 26.87
C PRO A 32 16.07 -26.79 28.22
N TYR A 33 15.85 -25.65 28.87
CA TYR A 33 16.50 -25.23 30.12
C TYR A 33 15.57 -25.28 31.34
N LEU A 34 14.31 -25.72 31.16
CA LEU A 34 13.31 -25.81 32.22
C LEU A 34 13.09 -27.25 32.67
N GLU A 35 12.82 -27.43 33.96
CA GLU A 35 12.49 -28.72 34.57
C GLU A 35 11.25 -28.63 35.47
N GLY A 36 10.66 -29.79 35.75
CA GLY A 36 9.52 -29.92 36.67
C GLY A 36 8.32 -29.04 36.28
N GLU A 37 7.76 -28.35 37.27
CA GLU A 37 6.56 -27.52 37.12
C GLU A 37 6.76 -26.38 36.10
N LYS A 38 7.95 -25.75 36.07
CA LYS A 38 8.23 -24.65 35.14
C LYS A 38 8.20 -25.11 33.68
N LYS A 39 8.68 -26.32 33.42
CA LYS A 39 8.61 -26.92 32.07
C LYS A 39 7.15 -27.15 31.66
N GLN A 40 6.34 -27.72 32.56
CA GLN A 40 4.92 -27.95 32.31
C GLN A 40 4.15 -26.64 32.07
N GLN A 41 4.46 -25.59 32.82
CA GLN A 41 3.87 -24.25 32.63
C GLN A 41 4.24 -23.66 31.25
N ALA A 42 5.50 -23.78 30.82
CA ALA A 42 5.94 -23.31 29.50
C ALA A 42 5.29 -24.11 28.36
N GLU A 43 5.21 -25.43 28.47
CA GLU A 43 4.52 -26.29 27.50
C GLU A 43 3.03 -25.93 27.38
N LYS A 44 2.36 -25.74 28.52
CA LYS A 44 0.96 -25.32 28.55
C LYS A 44 0.77 -23.95 27.89
N LEU A 45 1.62 -22.98 28.19
CA LEU A 45 1.57 -21.64 27.59
C LEU A 45 1.70 -21.70 26.06
N ILE A 46 2.61 -22.52 25.54
CA ILE A 46 2.78 -22.71 24.09
C ILE A 46 1.52 -23.33 23.47
N ILE A 47 0.92 -24.33 24.11
CA ILE A 47 -0.32 -24.98 23.65
C ILE A 47 -1.46 -23.96 23.61
N ASP A 48 -1.66 -23.20 24.68
CA ASP A 48 -2.74 -22.21 24.78
C ASP A 48 -2.59 -21.10 23.73
N LEU A 49 -1.35 -20.65 23.48
CA LEU A 49 -1.06 -19.65 22.45
C LEU A 49 -1.25 -20.20 21.03
N ASN A 50 -0.86 -21.45 20.76
CA ASN A 50 -1.15 -22.10 19.48
C ASN A 50 -2.65 -22.33 19.25
N ALA A 51 -3.41 -22.59 20.32
CA ALA A 51 -4.86 -22.71 20.22
C ALA A 51 -5.52 -21.36 19.91
N LYS A 52 -5.05 -20.27 20.55
CA LYS A 52 -5.50 -18.91 20.28
C LYS A 52 -5.22 -18.49 18.84
N ASP A 53 -4.01 -18.77 18.37
CA ASP A 53 -3.53 -18.54 17.02
C ASP A 53 -4.46 -19.19 15.98
N LYS A 54 -4.69 -20.50 16.13
CA LYS A 54 -5.60 -21.27 15.27
C LYS A 54 -7.05 -20.78 15.34
N ALA A 55 -7.52 -20.39 16.52
CA ALA A 55 -8.88 -19.87 16.69
C ALA A 55 -9.09 -18.56 15.92
N PHE A 56 -8.08 -17.69 15.92
CA PHE A 56 -8.13 -16.44 15.15
C PHE A 56 -8.18 -16.71 13.65
N ASP A 57 -7.32 -17.59 13.12
CA ASP A 57 -7.31 -17.96 11.70
C ASP A 57 -8.68 -18.49 11.24
N MET A 58 -9.27 -19.43 11.98
CA MET A 58 -10.60 -19.97 11.68
C MET A 58 -11.70 -18.90 11.72
N ALA A 59 -11.63 -17.96 12.67
CA ALA A 59 -12.59 -16.87 12.77
C ALA A 59 -12.45 -15.89 11.59
N LEU A 60 -11.21 -15.59 11.20
CA LEU A 60 -10.91 -14.69 10.09
C LEU A 60 -11.36 -15.30 8.76
N ASP A 61 -11.04 -16.56 8.49
CA ASP A 61 -11.52 -17.28 7.29
C ASP A 61 -13.04 -17.32 7.22
N SER A 62 -13.70 -17.66 8.34
CA SER A 62 -15.15 -17.72 8.42
C SER A 62 -15.80 -16.36 8.17
N ALA A 63 -15.30 -15.29 8.81
CA ALA A 63 -15.80 -13.94 8.63
C ALA A 63 -15.60 -13.43 7.20
N CYS A 64 -14.46 -13.76 6.58
CA CYS A 64 -14.07 -13.28 5.26
C CYS A 64 -14.55 -14.15 4.09
N LYS A 65 -15.43 -15.14 4.34
CA LYS A 65 -16.25 -15.75 3.26
C LYS A 65 -17.04 -14.72 2.48
N ASN A 66 -17.45 -13.64 3.14
CA ASN A 66 -17.94 -12.43 2.48
C ASN A 66 -16.99 -11.26 2.79
N LEU A 67 -16.11 -10.93 1.83
CA LEU A 67 -15.04 -9.94 1.99
C LEU A 67 -15.55 -8.53 2.33
N SER A 68 -16.77 -8.17 1.91
CA SER A 68 -17.39 -6.87 2.19
C SER A 68 -18.19 -6.83 3.49
N SER A 69 -18.24 -7.93 4.25
CA SER A 69 -18.98 -7.97 5.50
C SER A 69 -18.28 -7.17 6.59
N GLU A 70 -19.06 -6.55 7.48
CA GLU A 70 -18.54 -5.87 8.67
C GLU A 70 -17.71 -6.81 9.55
N ALA A 71 -18.10 -8.09 9.63
CA ALA A 71 -17.34 -9.11 10.34
C ALA A 71 -15.93 -9.30 9.76
N CYS A 72 -15.80 -9.43 8.43
CA CYS A 72 -14.49 -9.52 7.78
C CYS A 72 -13.67 -8.25 8.00
N HIS A 73 -14.31 -7.07 7.88
CA HIS A 73 -13.63 -5.80 8.15
C HIS A 73 -13.09 -5.72 9.58
N GLY A 74 -13.88 -6.12 10.59
CA GLY A 74 -13.47 -6.15 11.99
C GLY A 74 -12.27 -7.09 12.21
N MET A 75 -12.35 -8.34 11.74
CA MET A 75 -11.25 -9.30 11.87
C MET A 75 -9.96 -8.82 11.18
N ARG A 76 -10.08 -8.14 10.03
CA ARG A 76 -8.92 -7.58 9.32
C ARG A 76 -8.34 -6.34 10.00
N GLN A 77 -9.13 -5.58 10.75
CA GLN A 77 -8.62 -4.51 11.61
C GLN A 77 -7.80 -5.07 12.78
N GLU A 78 -8.26 -6.19 13.37
CA GLU A 78 -7.50 -6.91 14.39
C GLU A 78 -6.18 -7.45 13.82
N LEU A 79 -6.22 -8.09 12.65
CA LEU A 79 -5.01 -8.55 11.96
C LEU A 79 -4.03 -7.41 11.66
N ALA A 80 -4.53 -6.25 11.22
CA ALA A 80 -3.70 -5.08 11.01
C ALA A 80 -3.11 -4.53 12.32
N ALA A 81 -3.84 -4.62 13.44
CA ALA A 81 -3.32 -4.29 14.76
C ALA A 81 -2.21 -5.25 15.21
N MET A 82 -2.36 -6.55 14.94
CA MET A 82 -1.29 -7.53 15.15
C MET A 82 -0.05 -7.16 14.33
N GLY A 83 -0.20 -6.81 13.05
CA GLY A 83 0.91 -6.35 12.20
C GLY A 83 1.65 -5.14 12.79
N ARG A 84 0.92 -4.13 13.26
CA ARG A 84 1.50 -2.93 13.91
C ARG A 84 2.24 -3.25 15.20
N SER A 85 1.78 -4.23 15.98
CA SER A 85 2.46 -4.59 17.23
C SER A 85 3.91 -5.09 17.01
N TYR A 86 4.23 -5.58 15.81
CA TYR A 86 5.60 -5.96 15.45
C TYR A 86 6.51 -4.77 15.14
N ASP A 87 5.97 -3.56 14.95
CA ASP A 87 6.77 -2.35 14.76
C ASP A 87 7.21 -1.70 16.08
N GLU A 88 6.67 -2.16 17.21
CA GLU A 88 7.04 -1.69 18.55
C GLU A 88 8.51 -1.99 18.86
N LYS A 89 9.16 -1.05 19.56
CA LYS A 89 10.56 -1.23 19.99
C LYS A 89 10.60 -2.23 21.15
N LEU A 90 11.65 -3.05 21.18
CA LEU A 90 11.95 -3.88 22.35
C LEU A 90 12.39 -2.99 23.52
N ASP A 91 11.82 -3.23 24.70
CA ASP A 91 12.10 -2.45 25.90
C ASP A 91 13.61 -2.35 26.18
N GLY A 92 14.11 -1.11 26.24
CA GLY A 92 15.47 -0.80 26.69
C GLY A 92 16.62 -1.12 25.73
N GLN A 93 16.39 -1.63 24.52
CA GLN A 93 17.46 -1.93 23.56
C GLN A 93 17.39 -1.08 22.28
N TYR A 94 18.55 -0.51 21.90
CA TYR A 94 18.72 0.39 20.75
C TYR A 94 18.78 -0.35 19.40
N ILE A 95 18.58 -1.68 19.38
CA ILE A 95 18.85 -2.53 18.22
C ILE A 95 17.60 -3.38 17.91
N GLY A 96 16.61 -2.80 17.25
CA GLY A 96 15.54 -3.55 16.59
C GLY A 96 14.12 -3.32 17.13
N ASN A 97 13.14 -3.77 16.34
CA ASN A 97 11.73 -3.81 16.71
C ASN A 97 11.29 -5.27 16.94
N MET A 98 10.10 -5.47 17.50
CA MET A 98 9.56 -6.79 17.80
C MET A 98 9.61 -7.73 16.59
N GLY A 99 9.33 -7.22 15.38
CA GLY A 99 9.38 -7.98 14.13
C GLY A 99 10.78 -8.43 13.68
N THR A 100 11.84 -7.75 14.13
CA THR A 100 13.22 -8.20 13.84
C THR A 100 13.63 -9.40 14.68
N VAL A 101 13.12 -9.52 15.91
CA VAL A 101 13.44 -10.63 16.82
C VAL A 101 12.45 -11.78 16.67
N TYR A 102 11.16 -11.48 16.57
CA TYR A 102 10.08 -12.44 16.44
C TYR A 102 9.59 -12.51 14.99
N LYS A 103 10.53 -12.81 14.08
CA LYS A 103 10.29 -12.79 12.62
C LYS A 103 9.26 -13.82 12.17
N GLU A 104 9.21 -14.99 12.79
CA GLU A 104 8.28 -16.07 12.41
C GLU A 104 6.82 -15.58 12.51
N GLY A 105 6.36 -15.14 13.69
CA GLY A 105 5.01 -14.60 13.84
C GLY A 105 4.75 -13.36 12.97
N LYS A 106 5.76 -12.50 12.75
CA LYS A 106 5.61 -11.37 11.82
C LYS A 106 5.32 -11.84 10.39
N ASP A 107 6.11 -12.79 9.88
CA ASP A 107 5.96 -13.28 8.51
C ASP A 107 4.60 -13.96 8.31
N GLN A 108 4.07 -14.63 9.34
CA GLN A 108 2.73 -15.23 9.26
C GLN A 108 1.62 -14.18 9.22
N VAL A 109 1.70 -13.13 10.06
CA VAL A 109 0.77 -11.99 10.01
C VAL A 109 0.82 -11.28 8.66
N ASP A 110 2.02 -11.00 8.15
CA ASP A 110 2.21 -10.34 6.85
C ASP A 110 1.64 -11.22 5.71
N ALA A 111 1.81 -12.54 5.76
CA ALA A 111 1.25 -13.47 4.79
C ALA A 111 -0.28 -13.45 4.77
N LEU A 112 -0.93 -13.45 5.95
CA LEU A 112 -2.39 -13.31 6.07
C LEU A 112 -2.89 -11.97 5.52
N MET A 113 -2.20 -10.87 5.86
CA MET A 113 -2.58 -9.56 5.34
C MET A 113 -2.50 -9.53 3.80
N TRP A 114 -1.46 -10.16 3.24
CA TRP A 114 -1.27 -10.28 1.79
C TRP A 114 -2.34 -11.15 1.12
N GLN A 115 -2.73 -12.26 1.75
CA GLN A 115 -3.79 -13.13 1.27
C GLN A 115 -5.10 -12.36 1.08
N TYR A 116 -5.53 -11.60 2.09
CA TYR A 116 -6.79 -10.86 2.01
C TYR A 116 -6.71 -9.62 1.12
N ALA A 117 -5.56 -8.95 1.04
CA ALA A 117 -5.34 -7.91 0.05
C ALA A 117 -5.44 -8.45 -1.39
N SER A 118 -4.89 -9.64 -1.64
CA SER A 118 -5.00 -10.33 -2.94
C SER A 118 -6.44 -10.75 -3.23
N ALA A 119 -7.18 -11.20 -2.21
CA ALA A 119 -8.60 -11.55 -2.33
C ALA A 119 -9.46 -10.33 -2.70
N ASP A 120 -9.21 -9.17 -2.09
CA ASP A 120 -9.88 -7.91 -2.44
C ASP A 120 -9.56 -7.48 -3.87
N ALA A 121 -8.29 -7.54 -4.27
CA ALA A 121 -7.88 -7.18 -5.62
C ALA A 121 -8.58 -8.04 -6.67
N LYS A 122 -8.72 -9.35 -6.38
CA LYS A 122 -9.50 -10.26 -7.22
C LYS A 122 -10.98 -9.91 -7.24
N ALA A 123 -11.60 -9.67 -6.08
CA ALA A 123 -13.01 -9.30 -6.01
C ALA A 123 -13.31 -7.98 -6.75
N ALA A 124 -12.43 -6.99 -6.61
CA ALA A 124 -12.52 -5.71 -7.32
C ALA A 124 -12.37 -5.88 -8.84
N ARG A 125 -11.43 -6.73 -9.28
CA ARG A 125 -11.30 -7.10 -10.69
C ARG A 125 -12.58 -7.73 -11.20
N ASP A 126 -13.11 -8.73 -10.50
CA ASP A 126 -14.30 -9.47 -10.95
C ASP A 126 -15.54 -8.54 -11.01
N ALA A 127 -15.70 -7.64 -10.04
CA ALA A 127 -16.75 -6.62 -10.05
C ALA A 127 -16.62 -5.67 -11.25
N ASN A 128 -15.40 -5.21 -11.56
CA ASN A 128 -15.14 -4.36 -12.73
C ASN A 128 -15.40 -5.08 -14.05
N VAL A 129 -14.98 -6.34 -14.17
CA VAL A 129 -15.24 -7.17 -15.35
C VAL A 129 -16.75 -7.35 -15.57
N ASN A 130 -17.52 -7.65 -14.52
CA ASN A 130 -18.98 -7.74 -14.62
C ASN A 130 -19.60 -6.41 -15.10
N ARG A 131 -19.18 -5.28 -14.51
CA ARG A 131 -19.66 -3.95 -14.91
C ARG A 131 -19.35 -3.61 -16.36
N ILE A 132 -18.17 -3.97 -16.87
CA ILE A 132 -17.79 -3.78 -18.27
C ILE A 132 -18.67 -4.65 -19.18
N ALA A 133 -18.86 -5.92 -18.83
CA ALA A 133 -19.71 -6.85 -19.59
C ALA A 133 -21.15 -6.31 -19.70
N GLU A 134 -21.73 -5.86 -18.58
CA GLU A 134 -23.09 -5.31 -18.52
C GLU A 134 -23.23 -4.00 -19.29
N ASN A 135 -22.34 -3.03 -19.05
CA ASN A 135 -22.45 -1.71 -19.66
C ASN A 135 -22.22 -1.74 -21.18
N TRP A 136 -21.36 -2.64 -21.66
CA TRP A 136 -20.95 -2.67 -23.08
C TRP A 136 -21.59 -3.83 -23.84
N GLY A 137 -22.39 -4.67 -23.19
CA GLY A 137 -23.08 -5.80 -23.82
C GLY A 137 -22.13 -6.86 -24.40
N VAL A 138 -20.94 -7.02 -23.82
CA VAL A 138 -19.91 -7.97 -24.27
C VAL A 138 -19.82 -9.20 -23.34
N SER A 139 -19.21 -10.29 -23.80
CA SER A 139 -19.00 -11.46 -22.94
C SER A 139 -18.04 -11.15 -21.78
N LYS A 140 -18.11 -11.94 -20.70
CA LYS A 140 -17.21 -11.79 -19.55
C LYS A 140 -15.75 -12.01 -19.92
N GLU A 141 -15.47 -12.89 -20.88
CA GLU A 141 -14.12 -13.14 -21.39
C GLU A 141 -13.58 -11.92 -22.16
N THR A 142 -14.42 -11.27 -22.97
CA THR A 142 -14.06 -10.02 -23.65
C THR A 142 -13.88 -8.88 -22.66
N ALA A 143 -14.78 -8.74 -21.68
CA ALA A 143 -14.67 -7.75 -20.62
C ALA A 143 -13.43 -7.95 -19.74
N ALA A 144 -13.06 -9.20 -19.43
CA ALA A 144 -11.83 -9.54 -18.73
C ALA A 144 -10.59 -9.16 -19.53
N THR A 145 -10.58 -9.45 -20.83
CA THR A 145 -9.47 -9.07 -21.72
C THR A 145 -9.32 -7.55 -21.82
N LEU A 146 -10.44 -6.82 -21.91
CA LEU A 146 -10.46 -5.36 -21.91
C LEU A 146 -9.97 -4.80 -20.57
N TYR A 147 -10.48 -5.33 -19.46
CA TYR A 147 -10.04 -4.95 -18.12
C TYR A 147 -8.54 -5.21 -17.93
N ASP A 148 -8.04 -6.39 -18.29
CA ASP A 148 -6.62 -6.75 -18.14
C ASP A 148 -5.74 -5.93 -19.09
N GLY A 149 -6.20 -5.62 -20.30
CA GLY A 149 -5.50 -4.71 -21.22
C GLY A 149 -5.42 -3.28 -20.67
N MET A 150 -6.51 -2.76 -20.14
CA MET A 150 -6.52 -1.47 -19.43
C MET A 150 -5.66 -1.55 -18.16
N ALA A 151 -5.75 -2.63 -17.40
CA ALA A 151 -4.98 -2.85 -16.19
C ALA A 151 -3.49 -3.03 -16.51
N VAL A 152 -3.03 -3.59 -17.63
CA VAL A 152 -1.60 -3.60 -17.96
C VAL A 152 -1.11 -2.19 -18.26
N VAL A 153 -1.94 -1.38 -18.92
CA VAL A 153 -1.67 0.04 -19.15
C VAL A 153 -1.70 0.87 -17.85
N HIS A 154 -2.51 0.48 -16.85
CA HIS A 154 -2.75 1.23 -15.61
C HIS A 154 -2.14 0.63 -14.30
N THR A 155 -1.76 -0.65 -14.26
CA THR A 155 -1.36 -1.43 -13.06
C THR A 155 0.14 -1.72 -13.03
N THR A 156 0.87 -1.49 -14.13
CA THR A 156 2.31 -1.24 -14.09
C THR A 156 2.64 0.01 -13.23
N ALA A 157 1.63 0.82 -12.88
CA ALA A 157 1.77 1.90 -11.90
C ALA A 157 1.43 1.50 -10.44
N ALA A 158 0.79 0.34 -10.18
CA ALA A 158 0.21 0.02 -8.86
C ALA A 158 0.91 -1.13 -8.10
N ILE A 159 1.55 -2.10 -8.77
CA ILE A 159 2.13 -3.28 -8.10
C ILE A 159 3.41 -2.94 -7.30
N GLY A 160 4.11 -1.87 -7.65
CA GLY A 160 5.30 -1.41 -6.92
C GLY A 160 5.05 -0.92 -5.50
N GLY A 161 3.81 -0.53 -5.19
CA GLY A 161 3.43 0.09 -3.92
C GLY A 161 3.00 -0.85 -2.82
N ALA A 162 2.40 -1.98 -3.19
CA ALA A 162 1.80 -2.89 -2.23
C ALA A 162 2.85 -3.59 -1.35
N VAL A 163 4.08 -3.78 -1.83
CA VAL A 163 5.14 -4.49 -1.09
C VAL A 163 5.88 -3.57 -0.09
N TYR A 164 5.87 -2.25 -0.29
CA TYR A 164 6.57 -1.29 0.58
C TYR A 164 5.64 -0.41 1.44
N GLY A 165 4.36 -0.30 1.08
CA GLY A 165 3.39 0.60 1.74
C GLY A 165 2.77 0.10 3.05
N MET A 166 3.01 -1.14 3.47
CA MET A 166 2.41 -1.70 4.69
C MET A 166 3.11 -1.29 6.00
N LYS A 167 4.24 -0.58 5.91
CA LYS A 167 4.92 0.02 7.08
C LYS A 167 4.52 1.48 7.30
N GLY A 168 3.25 1.69 7.64
CA GLY A 168 2.82 2.96 8.22
C GLY A 168 1.42 3.38 7.84
N THR A 169 0.41 2.85 8.53
CA THR A 169 -0.89 3.51 8.64
C THR A 169 -1.38 3.42 10.09
N GLY A 170 -1.04 4.46 10.86
CA GLY A 170 -1.91 4.91 11.94
C GLY A 170 -3.10 5.59 11.29
N ALA A 171 -4.30 5.09 11.58
CA ALA A 171 -5.53 5.79 11.24
C ALA A 171 -5.72 6.91 12.27
N SER A 172 -5.61 8.16 11.83
CA SER A 172 -6.21 9.31 12.53
C SER A 172 -6.30 10.49 11.57
N GLY A 173 -7.54 10.96 11.38
CA GLY A 173 -7.98 12.25 10.82
C GLY A 173 -7.08 12.97 9.80
N GLU A 174 -7.61 13.16 8.59
CA GLU A 174 -7.31 14.29 7.68
C GLU A 174 -5.84 14.74 7.58
N ASN A 175 -4.91 13.78 7.58
CA ASN A 175 -3.50 14.03 7.34
C ASN A 175 -3.05 13.07 6.25
N ALA A 176 -2.73 13.61 5.08
CA ALA A 176 -2.29 12.80 3.96
C ALA A 176 -1.00 12.06 4.32
N GLY A 177 -0.89 10.80 3.89
CA GLY A 177 0.24 9.93 4.21
C GLY A 177 1.59 10.55 3.83
N SER A 178 2.64 10.18 4.57
CA SER A 178 4.00 10.65 4.29
C SER A 178 4.47 10.20 2.90
N ILE A 179 4.87 11.15 2.05
CA ILE A 179 5.39 10.87 0.71
C ILE A 179 6.80 10.26 0.71
N LYS A 180 7.45 10.16 1.87
CA LYS A 180 8.87 9.73 1.99
C LYS A 180 9.14 8.33 1.46
N ASN A 181 8.11 7.47 1.42
CA ASN A 181 8.22 6.08 0.99
C ASN A 181 7.61 5.82 -0.41
N VAL A 182 7.30 6.89 -1.16
CA VAL A 182 6.75 6.76 -2.52
C VAL A 182 7.77 6.21 -3.50
N ASN A 183 9.06 6.54 -3.37
CA ASN A 183 10.10 6.08 -4.30
C ASN A 183 11.23 5.34 -3.55
N PRO A 184 10.94 4.14 -3.01
CA PRO A 184 11.92 3.39 -2.24
C PRO A 184 13.14 3.05 -3.10
N GLY A 185 14.33 3.29 -2.55
CA GLY A 185 15.59 3.11 -3.25
C GLY A 185 16.02 4.28 -4.12
N TYR A 186 15.34 5.44 -4.11
CA TYR A 186 15.93 6.65 -4.70
C TYR A 186 17.26 7.02 -3.99
N PRO A 187 18.34 7.38 -4.72
CA PRO A 187 18.43 7.67 -6.16
C PRO A 187 19.03 6.53 -7.03
N GLU A 188 18.82 5.27 -6.69
CA GLU A 188 19.34 4.13 -7.47
C GLU A 188 18.88 4.13 -8.95
N PRO A 189 19.61 3.45 -9.86
CA PRO A 189 19.22 3.36 -11.26
C PRO A 189 17.75 2.96 -11.48
N GLY A 190 17.09 3.68 -12.39
CA GLY A 190 15.67 3.53 -12.68
C GLY A 190 14.72 4.26 -11.71
N ARG A 191 15.22 4.76 -10.57
CA ARG A 191 14.45 5.58 -9.61
C ARG A 191 14.55 7.08 -9.86
N THR A 192 15.44 7.52 -10.74
CA THR A 192 15.67 8.94 -11.07
C THR A 192 14.86 9.43 -12.27
N HIS A 193 14.32 8.52 -13.09
CA HIS A 193 13.60 8.84 -14.33
C HIS A 193 12.12 8.41 -14.29
N ASN A 194 11.61 8.08 -13.11
CA ASN A 194 10.25 7.55 -12.88
C ASN A 194 9.29 8.60 -12.28
N CYS A 195 9.53 9.90 -12.46
CA CYS A 195 8.76 10.99 -11.86
C CYS A 195 7.24 10.86 -12.08
N VAL A 196 6.81 10.39 -13.26
CA VAL A 196 5.40 10.10 -13.56
C VAL A 196 4.83 9.01 -12.66
N ASN A 197 5.54 7.89 -12.46
CA ASN A 197 5.12 6.84 -11.54
C ASN A 197 5.05 7.36 -10.10
N CYS A 198 6.02 8.19 -9.70
CA CYS A 198 6.03 8.84 -8.38
C CYS A 198 4.84 9.78 -8.20
N SER A 199 4.41 10.47 -9.26
CA SER A 199 3.27 11.39 -9.20
C SER A 199 1.94 10.64 -9.00
N VAL A 200 1.78 9.49 -9.67
CA VAL A 200 0.61 8.61 -9.48
C VAL A 200 0.58 8.01 -8.07
N ALA A 201 1.71 7.46 -7.61
CA ALA A 201 1.81 6.84 -6.29
C ALA A 201 1.65 7.85 -5.15
N THR A 202 2.15 9.07 -5.33
CA THR A 202 1.92 10.17 -4.37
C THR A 202 0.44 10.54 -4.31
N ASP A 203 -0.23 10.74 -5.45
CA ASP A 203 -1.65 11.10 -5.46
C ASP A 203 -2.52 10.00 -4.81
N ALA A 204 -2.24 8.73 -5.09
CA ALA A 204 -2.89 7.60 -4.41
C ALA A 204 -2.67 7.64 -2.89
N THR A 205 -1.43 7.89 -2.45
CA THR A 205 -1.08 8.02 -1.02
C THR A 205 -1.83 9.17 -0.38
N LEU A 206 -1.94 10.30 -1.08
CA LEU A 206 -2.69 11.47 -0.62
C LEU A 206 -4.20 11.23 -0.58
N ALA A 207 -4.70 10.31 -1.41
CA ALA A 207 -6.09 9.84 -1.40
C ALA A 207 -6.39 8.81 -0.30
N GLY A 208 -5.42 8.50 0.58
CA GLY A 208 -5.57 7.49 1.63
C GLY A 208 -5.25 6.06 1.18
N ASN A 209 -4.68 5.89 -0.01
CA ASN A 209 -4.24 4.60 -0.56
C ASN A 209 -2.71 4.58 -0.70
N PRO A 210 -1.94 4.26 0.36
CA PRO A 210 -0.48 4.24 0.30
C PRO A 210 0.05 3.43 -0.89
N ALA A 211 0.94 4.04 -1.66
CA ALA A 211 1.51 3.45 -2.86
C ALA A 211 2.99 3.85 -3.04
N SER A 212 3.71 3.06 -3.83
CA SER A 212 5.10 3.30 -4.21
C SER A 212 5.26 3.12 -5.72
N ALA A 213 6.06 3.98 -6.31
CA ALA A 213 6.38 3.99 -7.72
C ALA A 213 7.21 2.76 -8.10
N LEU A 214 7.01 2.24 -9.32
CA LEU A 214 7.97 1.32 -9.94
C LEU A 214 9.16 2.08 -10.56
N PRO A 215 10.35 1.47 -10.63
CA PRO A 215 11.48 2.03 -11.37
C PRO A 215 11.21 1.98 -12.88
N VAL A 216 11.89 2.84 -13.63
CA VAL A 216 11.84 2.92 -15.09
C VAL A 216 13.23 2.65 -15.65
N ASN A 217 13.40 1.54 -16.36
CA ASN A 217 14.70 1.07 -16.84
C ASN A 217 15.16 1.73 -18.17
N HIS A 218 14.62 2.91 -18.49
CA HIS A 218 15.02 3.70 -19.67
C HIS A 218 15.10 5.19 -19.33
N LYS A 219 15.94 5.93 -20.08
CA LYS A 219 16.21 7.36 -19.81
C LYS A 219 15.23 8.33 -20.45
N ASN A 220 14.31 7.84 -21.29
CA ASN A 220 13.41 8.68 -22.09
C ASN A 220 12.25 9.31 -21.29
N GLY A 221 12.18 9.05 -19.98
CA GLY A 221 11.02 9.44 -19.15
C GLY A 221 9.72 8.77 -19.59
N ILE A 222 8.63 9.05 -18.89
CA ILE A 222 7.28 8.58 -19.26
C ILE A 222 6.51 9.78 -19.84
N PRO A 223 5.76 9.62 -20.95
CA PRO A 223 4.97 10.71 -21.53
C PRO A 223 3.88 11.23 -20.58
N LEU A 224 3.63 12.55 -20.58
CA LEU A 224 2.57 13.18 -19.78
C LEU A 224 1.17 12.65 -20.13
N ALA A 225 0.96 12.21 -21.37
CA ALA A 225 -0.30 11.61 -21.83
C ALA A 225 -0.73 10.39 -20.99
N VAL A 226 0.23 9.70 -20.34
CA VAL A 226 -0.08 8.62 -19.39
C VAL A 226 -0.87 9.14 -18.20
N LEU A 227 -0.50 10.30 -17.66
CA LEU A 227 -1.22 10.94 -16.55
C LEU A 227 -2.58 11.46 -17.00
N GLU A 228 -2.65 12.08 -18.17
CA GLU A 228 -3.93 12.57 -18.71
C GLU A 228 -4.95 11.44 -18.91
N SER A 229 -4.48 10.30 -19.44
CA SER A 229 -5.26 9.07 -19.57
C SER A 229 -5.69 8.51 -18.21
N GLN A 230 -4.75 8.43 -17.25
CA GLN A 230 -4.99 7.92 -15.90
C GLN A 230 -6.11 8.69 -15.16
N TYR A 231 -6.12 10.01 -15.29
CA TYR A 231 -7.04 10.88 -14.54
C TYR A 231 -8.24 11.37 -15.37
N GLY A 232 -8.34 10.96 -16.64
CA GLY A 232 -9.45 11.33 -17.52
C GLY A 232 -9.57 12.83 -17.78
N THR A 233 -8.46 13.57 -17.68
CA THR A 233 -8.42 15.03 -17.82
C THR A 233 -7.09 15.48 -18.42
N LYS A 234 -6.96 16.77 -18.77
CA LYS A 234 -5.79 17.29 -19.49
C LYS A 234 -5.00 18.27 -18.64
N PHE A 235 -3.69 18.31 -18.86
CA PHE A 235 -2.86 19.36 -18.32
C PHE A 235 -3.29 20.70 -18.89
N LYS A 236 -3.41 21.69 -18.00
CA LYS A 236 -3.69 23.07 -18.37
C LYS A 236 -2.47 23.91 -18.06
N TYR A 237 -2.07 24.74 -19.00
CA TYR A 237 -1.01 25.72 -18.77
C TYR A 237 -1.40 26.65 -17.61
N ILE A 238 -0.43 26.92 -16.74
CA ILE A 238 -0.57 27.85 -15.63
C ILE A 238 0.62 28.81 -15.65
N SER A 239 0.33 30.10 -15.47
CA SER A 239 1.31 31.18 -15.55
C SER A 239 2.35 31.15 -14.42
N SER A 240 2.00 30.67 -13.21
CA SER A 240 2.92 30.65 -12.06
C SER A 240 2.51 29.68 -10.94
N SER A 241 3.43 29.38 -10.02
CA SER A 241 3.17 28.60 -8.80
C SER A 241 2.09 29.23 -7.90
N GLU A 242 2.00 30.55 -7.87
CA GLU A 242 1.00 31.29 -7.09
C GLU A 242 -0.39 31.07 -7.69
N SER A 243 -0.49 31.01 -9.02
CA SER A 243 -1.75 30.71 -9.70
C SER A 243 -2.21 29.28 -9.41
N ILE A 244 -1.29 28.31 -9.31
CA ILE A 244 -1.62 26.96 -8.85
C ILE A 244 -2.12 27.02 -7.40
N THR A 245 -1.42 27.73 -6.53
CA THR A 245 -1.79 27.88 -5.11
C THR A 245 -3.19 28.46 -4.96
N GLN A 246 -3.53 29.51 -5.72
CA GLN A 246 -4.87 30.10 -5.72
C GLN A 246 -5.95 29.13 -6.19
N GLN A 247 -5.70 28.37 -7.27
CA GLN A 247 -6.64 27.36 -7.77
C GLN A 247 -6.87 26.26 -6.75
N MET A 248 -5.79 25.73 -6.14
CA MET A 248 -5.86 24.68 -5.13
C MET A 248 -6.53 25.17 -3.84
N THR A 249 -6.31 26.42 -3.45
CA THR A 249 -6.97 27.05 -2.31
C THR A 249 -8.47 27.17 -2.57
N SER A 250 -8.85 27.68 -3.75
CA SER A 250 -10.25 27.86 -4.16
C SER A 250 -10.99 26.52 -4.31
N ALA A 251 -10.29 25.46 -4.70
CA ALA A 251 -10.83 24.10 -4.77
C ALA A 251 -11.11 23.48 -3.39
N GLY A 252 -10.65 24.10 -2.30
CA GLY A 252 -10.92 23.66 -0.93
C GLY A 252 -10.00 22.55 -0.42
N SER A 253 -10.17 22.21 0.87
CA SER A 253 -9.39 21.16 1.54
C SER A 253 -9.60 19.79 0.90
N GLY A 254 -8.55 18.97 0.86
CA GLY A 254 -8.56 17.64 0.24
C GLY A 254 -8.41 17.66 -1.28
N SER A 255 -8.37 18.84 -1.90
CA SER A 255 -8.16 18.99 -3.33
C SER A 255 -6.73 18.63 -3.73
N ARG A 256 -6.56 17.89 -4.84
CA ARG A 256 -5.27 17.34 -5.30
C ARG A 256 -5.04 17.61 -6.79
N GLY A 257 -3.77 17.60 -7.18
CA GLY A 257 -3.35 17.75 -8.55
C GLY A 257 -1.92 17.27 -8.78
N ILE A 258 -1.56 17.18 -10.06
CA ILE A 258 -0.20 16.92 -10.55
C ILE A 258 0.25 18.14 -11.33
N VAL A 259 1.45 18.61 -11.01
CA VAL A 259 2.10 19.75 -11.65
C VAL A 259 3.21 19.23 -12.54
N PHE A 260 3.22 19.67 -13.80
CA PHE A 260 4.38 19.56 -14.67
C PHE A 260 5.17 20.87 -14.61
N GLY A 261 6.45 20.77 -14.22
CA GLY A 261 7.41 21.87 -14.27
C GLY A 261 8.36 21.72 -15.46
N SER A 262 8.42 22.73 -16.31
CA SER A 262 9.36 22.77 -17.44
C SER A 262 10.64 23.50 -17.07
N TYR A 263 11.80 22.89 -17.35
CA TYR A 263 13.11 23.59 -17.29
C TYR A 263 13.37 24.50 -18.51
N GLY A 264 12.48 24.47 -19.50
CA GLY A 264 12.58 25.19 -20.76
C GLY A 264 12.74 24.27 -21.98
N PRO A 265 12.89 24.87 -23.17
CA PRO A 265 12.96 24.13 -24.43
C PRO A 265 14.09 23.09 -24.44
N GLY A 266 13.78 21.88 -24.94
CA GLY A 266 14.77 20.80 -25.14
C GLY A 266 15.19 20.07 -23.86
N GLN A 267 14.61 20.37 -22.71
CA GLN A 267 14.90 19.70 -21.44
C GLN A 267 13.71 18.80 -21.02
N PRO A 268 13.97 17.58 -20.51
CA PRO A 268 12.93 16.75 -19.94
C PRO A 268 12.41 17.43 -18.67
N GLY A 269 11.11 17.75 -18.63
CA GLY A 269 10.51 18.38 -17.44
C GLY A 269 10.36 17.42 -16.27
N HIS A 270 9.86 17.94 -15.14
CA HIS A 270 9.60 17.17 -13.93
C HIS A 270 8.11 17.19 -13.61
N VAL A 271 7.62 16.13 -12.97
CA VAL A 271 6.26 16.07 -12.43
C VAL A 271 6.28 15.80 -10.95
N PHE A 272 5.43 16.52 -10.22
CA PHE A 272 5.27 16.46 -8.78
C PHE A 272 3.82 16.77 -8.40
N ASN A 273 3.43 16.54 -7.15
CA ASN A 273 2.04 16.69 -6.72
C ASN A 273 1.81 18.01 -6.02
N VAL A 274 0.55 18.44 -6.02
CA VAL A 274 0.06 19.55 -5.21
C VAL A 274 -1.20 19.12 -4.48
N VAL A 275 -1.33 19.50 -3.22
CA VAL A 275 -2.50 19.19 -2.39
C VAL A 275 -2.85 20.36 -1.50
N ASN A 276 -4.14 20.62 -1.32
CA ASN A 276 -4.65 21.49 -0.28
C ASN A 276 -4.94 20.64 0.97
N GLN A 277 -4.09 20.74 2.00
CA GLN A 277 -4.29 20.08 3.28
C GLN A 277 -4.78 21.10 4.29
N ASN A 278 -6.07 21.05 4.62
CA ASN A 278 -6.69 21.89 5.66
C ASN A 278 -6.43 23.40 5.43
N GLY A 279 -6.58 23.83 4.17
CA GLY A 279 -6.36 25.22 3.75
C GLY A 279 -4.91 25.57 3.42
N THR A 280 -3.96 24.67 3.68
CA THR A 280 -2.55 24.85 3.34
C THR A 280 -2.20 24.11 2.04
N VAL A 281 -1.84 24.85 1.00
CA VAL A 281 -1.38 24.25 -0.26
C VAL A 281 0.08 23.82 -0.15
N ARG A 282 0.38 22.58 -0.52
CA ARG A 282 1.72 22.00 -0.45
C ARG A 282 2.09 21.35 -1.76
N PHE A 283 3.31 21.62 -2.22
CA PHE A 283 3.91 20.98 -3.38
C PHE A 283 4.86 19.87 -2.91
N LEU A 284 4.65 18.67 -3.42
CA LEU A 284 5.19 17.43 -2.89
C LEU A 284 5.88 16.66 -4.01
N ASP A 285 7.20 16.49 -3.88
CA ASP A 285 7.98 15.69 -4.82
C ASP A 285 8.12 14.26 -4.28
N GLY A 286 7.25 13.37 -4.76
CA GLY A 286 7.27 11.95 -4.41
C GLY A 286 8.50 11.21 -4.92
N GLN A 287 9.23 11.75 -5.91
CA GLN A 287 10.45 11.12 -6.40
C GLN A 287 11.58 11.25 -5.37
N THR A 288 11.72 12.42 -4.76
CA THR A 288 12.76 12.73 -3.76
C THR A 288 12.28 12.57 -2.31
N GLY A 289 10.96 12.48 -2.09
CA GLY A 289 10.33 12.44 -0.76
C GLY A 289 10.37 13.78 -0.01
N LYS A 290 10.57 14.89 -0.74
CA LYS A 290 10.77 16.24 -0.20
C LYS A 290 9.69 17.21 -0.71
N PRO A 291 9.58 18.43 -0.14
CA PRO A 291 8.87 19.51 -0.81
C PRO A 291 9.45 19.74 -2.21
N ALA A 292 8.60 20.00 -3.20
CA ALA A 292 9.06 20.32 -4.54
C ALA A 292 9.74 21.69 -4.55
N ASP A 293 10.96 21.77 -5.08
CA ASP A 293 11.64 23.05 -5.31
C ASP A 293 11.09 23.66 -6.60
N LEU A 294 10.30 24.73 -6.49
CA LEU A 294 9.66 25.37 -7.64
C LEU A 294 10.59 26.34 -8.38
N SER A 295 11.68 26.77 -7.75
CA SER A 295 12.59 27.80 -8.29
C SER A 295 13.34 27.35 -9.55
N GLN A 296 13.41 26.04 -9.78
CA GLN A 296 14.08 25.43 -10.92
C GLN A 296 13.27 25.47 -12.23
N PHE A 297 11.96 25.79 -12.17
CA PHE A 297 11.07 25.70 -13.34
C PHE A 297 10.76 27.06 -13.97
N LYS A 298 10.66 27.07 -15.31
CA LYS A 298 10.34 28.24 -16.13
C LYS A 298 8.86 28.39 -16.45
N SER A 299 8.12 27.29 -16.46
CA SER A 299 6.68 27.26 -16.69
C SER A 299 6.03 26.04 -16.06
N PHE A 300 4.73 26.14 -15.84
CA PHE A 300 3.96 25.09 -15.17
C PHE A 300 2.74 24.67 -15.97
N GLN A 301 2.33 23.42 -15.78
CA GLN A 301 1.00 22.94 -16.15
C GLN A 301 0.38 22.19 -14.97
N LEU A 302 -0.93 22.27 -14.81
CA LEU A 302 -1.68 21.61 -13.74
C LEU A 302 -2.69 20.62 -14.32
N LEU A 303 -2.69 19.41 -13.76
CA LEU A 303 -3.69 18.37 -13.95
C LEU A 303 -4.42 18.18 -12.62
N ARG A 304 -5.75 18.35 -12.59
CA ARG A 304 -6.57 18.07 -11.40
C ARG A 304 -6.83 16.58 -11.26
N THR A 305 -6.76 16.03 -10.05
CA THR A 305 -6.95 14.59 -9.81
C THR A 305 -8.23 14.25 -9.02
N ASN A 306 -8.92 15.26 -8.50
CA ASN A 306 -10.26 15.19 -7.90
C ASN A 306 -10.97 16.55 -7.95
#